data_AF-A0A1H3CTJ2-F1
#
_entry.id   AF-A0A1H3CTJ2-F1
#
_cell.length_a   1.000
_cell.length_b   1.000
_cell.length_c   1.000
_cell.angle_alpha   90.00
_cell.angle_beta   90.00
_cell.angle_gamma   90.00
#
_symmetry.space_group_name_H-M   'P 1'
#
loop_
_entity.id
_entity.type
_entity.pdbx_description
1 polymer ?
#
loop_
_entity_poly.entity_id
_entity_poly.type
_entity_poly.pdbx_seq_one_letter_code
_entity_poly.pdbx_strand_id
1 'polypeptide(L)'
;MNRVRGWDPLMGMNARNQLIAQVNAADAIRLVNNKYETKLALTEVGAPTSPTVLVVRSRREIARIDWDAMPADWALKPNQSLGGSGILLADQRIDGTWRSPSGKPLPLPTIVNHVRRILDGDFSPRITDWALFEPLIRTHPAMAALSFQGLPDIRVICVGDQPRLAMLRLPTKHSGGRANLHQKAVGAAVDLASGTVTRAVVGKREIADHPDTGHRLIGAAIPRWPSVLAAAARCAAATGLRYLGADIVIDADRGPLILEVNARPGLQIQNITGRGLGSAVRL
;
A
#
# COMPACT_ATOMS: atom_id res chain seq x y z
N MET A 1 -22.46 18.98 -32.05
CA MET A 1 -21.64 18.36 -30.97
C MET A 1 -21.34 16.92 -31.36
N ASN A 2 -20.18 16.66 -31.97
CA ASN A 2 -19.79 15.30 -32.35
C ASN A 2 -19.35 14.52 -31.11
N ARG A 3 -20.21 13.62 -30.62
CA ARG A 3 -19.81 12.55 -29.71
C ARG A 3 -19.01 11.53 -30.51
N VAL A 4 -17.68 11.62 -30.44
CA VAL A 4 -16.81 10.51 -30.85
C VAL A 4 -17.05 9.38 -29.85
N ARG A 5 -17.72 8.31 -30.30
CA ARG A 5 -17.84 7.04 -29.56
C ARG A 5 -16.45 6.44 -29.37
N GLY A 6 -16.11 6.04 -28.15
CA GLY A 6 -15.05 5.05 -27.91
C GLY A 6 -13.91 5.43 -26.96
N TRP A 7 -13.89 6.62 -26.35
CA TRP A 7 -12.82 7.00 -25.42
C TRP A 7 -13.34 7.09 -23.99
N ASP A 8 -12.76 6.28 -23.08
CA ASP A 8 -13.01 6.41 -21.64
C ASP A 8 -12.46 7.78 -21.17
N PRO A 9 -13.31 8.68 -20.62
CA PRO A 9 -12.87 10.02 -20.25
C PRO A 9 -11.82 9.98 -19.14
N LEU A 10 -10.69 10.63 -19.37
CA LEU A 10 -9.64 10.82 -18.36
C LEU A 10 -10.17 11.72 -17.23
N MET A 11 -9.84 11.37 -15.99
CA MET A 11 -10.17 12.19 -14.84
C MET A 11 -8.97 13.09 -14.51
N GLY A 12 -9.22 14.38 -14.35
CA GLY A 12 -8.24 15.35 -13.83
C GLY A 12 -8.27 15.45 -12.30
N MET A 13 -7.24 16.05 -11.70
CA MET A 13 -7.14 16.18 -10.23
C MET A 13 -8.33 16.94 -9.61
N ASN A 14 -8.79 18.01 -10.26
CA ASN A 14 -9.93 18.80 -9.77
C ASN A 14 -11.23 17.99 -9.78
N ALA A 15 -11.52 17.28 -10.88
CA ALA A 15 -12.69 16.41 -11.00
C ALA A 15 -12.67 15.28 -9.95
N ARG A 16 -11.50 14.67 -9.73
CA ARG A 16 -11.31 13.65 -8.69
C ARG A 16 -11.54 14.21 -7.27
N ASN A 17 -11.02 15.39 -6.98
CA ASN A 17 -11.20 16.03 -5.67
C ASN A 17 -12.67 16.43 -5.45
N GLN A 18 -13.36 16.90 -6.49
CA GLN A 18 -14.78 17.21 -6.45
C GLN A 18 -15.62 15.95 -6.19
N LEU A 19 -15.33 14.85 -6.90
CA LEU A 19 -15.99 13.56 -6.64
C LEU A 19 -15.80 13.12 -5.19
N ILE A 20 -14.57 13.17 -4.67
CA ILE A 20 -14.29 12.81 -3.26
C ILE A 20 -15.11 13.65 -2.30
N ALA A 21 -15.15 14.98 -2.51
CA ALA A 21 -15.93 15.87 -1.65
C ALA A 21 -17.44 15.61 -1.71
N GLN A 22 -17.94 15.09 -2.84
CA GLN A 22 -19.35 14.74 -3.02
C GLN A 22 -19.73 13.41 -2.36
N VAL A 23 -18.82 12.42 -2.38
CA VAL A 23 -19.18 11.02 -2.05
C VAL A 23 -18.58 10.49 -0.76
N ASN A 24 -17.51 11.10 -0.26
CA ASN A 24 -16.84 10.67 0.96
C ASN A 24 -17.07 11.69 2.06
N ALA A 25 -17.70 11.25 3.15
CA ALA A 25 -17.89 12.08 4.33
C ALA A 25 -16.54 12.42 5.00
N ALA A 26 -16.46 13.58 5.65
CA ALA A 26 -15.21 14.10 6.18
C ALA A 26 -14.64 13.24 7.32
N ASP A 27 -15.50 12.60 8.11
CA ASP A 27 -15.16 11.61 9.14
C ASP A 27 -14.56 10.34 8.56
N ALA A 28 -15.14 9.77 7.49
CA ALA A 28 -14.57 8.63 6.77
C ALA A 28 -13.18 8.95 6.21
N ILE A 29 -12.98 10.17 5.69
CA ILE A 29 -11.66 10.64 5.25
C ILE A 29 -10.68 10.75 6.42
N ARG A 30 -11.13 11.25 7.59
CA ARG A 30 -10.28 11.32 8.79
C ARG A 30 -9.87 9.94 9.28
N LEU A 31 -10.80 8.98 9.28
CA LEU A 31 -10.56 7.59 9.65
C LEU A 31 -9.41 6.99 8.83
N VAL A 32 -9.49 7.07 7.49
CA VAL A 32 -8.47 6.45 6.63
C VAL A 32 -7.10 7.13 6.65
N ASN A 33 -7.03 8.38 7.14
CA ASN A 33 -5.74 9.02 7.39
C ASN A 33 -5.06 8.48 8.65
N ASN A 34 -5.78 7.78 9.52
CA ASN A 34 -5.24 7.12 10.72
C ASN A 34 -5.12 5.61 10.45
N LYS A 35 -3.91 5.12 10.16
CA LYS A 35 -3.68 3.70 9.83
C LYS A 35 -4.13 2.77 10.95
N TYR A 36 -3.88 3.12 12.21
CA TYR A 36 -4.28 2.27 13.33
C TYR A 36 -5.80 2.13 13.42
N GLU A 37 -6.54 3.23 13.36
CA GLU A 37 -8.01 3.20 13.39
C GLU A 37 -8.59 2.48 12.17
N THR A 38 -8.01 2.72 10.99
CA THR A 38 -8.39 2.02 9.75
C THR A 38 -8.26 0.50 9.91
N LYS A 39 -7.17 0.03 10.51
CA LYS A 39 -6.95 -1.40 10.75
C LYS A 39 -7.94 -2.00 11.73
N LEU A 40 -8.32 -1.26 12.78
CA LEU A 40 -9.37 -1.69 13.70
C LEU A 40 -10.70 -1.85 12.95
N ALA A 41 -11.09 -0.86 12.16
CA ALA A 41 -12.33 -0.89 11.39
C ALA A 41 -12.34 -2.02 10.33
N LEU A 42 -11.20 -2.27 9.67
CA LEU A 42 -11.03 -3.42 8.77
C LEU A 42 -11.20 -4.75 9.51
N THR A 43 -10.62 -4.88 10.70
CA THR A 43 -10.69 -6.11 11.51
C THR A 43 -12.12 -6.38 11.97
N GLU A 44 -12.85 -5.35 12.37
CA GLU A 44 -14.25 -5.44 12.83
C GLU A 44 -15.18 -6.07 11.78
N VAL A 45 -14.95 -5.78 10.50
CA VAL A 45 -15.73 -6.37 9.38
C VAL A 45 -15.10 -7.62 8.78
N GLY A 46 -14.07 -8.17 9.42
CA GLY A 46 -13.33 -9.35 8.96
C GLY A 46 -12.58 -9.14 7.64
N ALA A 47 -12.21 -7.89 7.31
CA ALA A 47 -11.35 -7.62 6.17
C ALA A 47 -9.88 -7.96 6.50
N PRO A 48 -9.15 -8.62 5.59
CA PRO A 48 -7.81 -9.09 5.91
C PRO A 48 -6.82 -7.91 5.97
N THR A 49 -6.19 -7.72 7.12
CA THR A 49 -5.10 -6.76 7.31
C THR A 49 -4.06 -7.34 8.26
N SER A 50 -2.83 -6.83 8.23
CA SER A 50 -1.79 -7.29 9.16
C SER A 50 -2.16 -6.85 10.59
N PRO A 51 -1.97 -7.66 11.64
CA PRO A 51 -2.23 -7.19 13.01
C PRO A 51 -1.21 -6.11 13.41
N THR A 52 -1.48 -5.41 14.51
CA THR A 52 -0.54 -4.47 15.12
C THR A 52 0.06 -5.12 16.36
N VAL A 53 1.38 -5.26 16.40
CA VAL A 53 2.10 -5.85 17.55
C VAL A 53 2.15 -4.86 18.71
N LEU A 54 2.51 -3.62 18.40
CA LEU A 54 2.68 -2.57 19.40
C LEU A 54 2.33 -1.21 18.80
N VAL A 55 1.66 -0.38 19.59
CA VAL A 55 1.42 1.04 19.29
C VAL A 55 2.10 1.87 20.35
N VAL A 56 2.92 2.83 19.92
CA VAL A 56 3.56 3.80 20.79
C VAL A 56 3.01 5.18 20.45
N ARG A 57 2.28 5.79 21.40
CA ARG A 57 1.63 7.09 21.23
C ARG A 57 2.39 8.23 21.88
N SER A 58 3.33 7.92 22.78
CA SER A 58 4.08 8.92 23.53
C SER A 58 5.49 8.46 23.90
N ARG A 59 6.38 9.43 24.14
CA ARG A 59 7.76 9.14 24.60
C ARG A 59 7.80 8.40 25.93
N ARG A 60 6.78 8.59 26.79
CA ARG A 60 6.66 7.90 28.09
C ARG A 60 6.40 6.41 27.92
N GLU A 61 5.68 6.01 26.88
CA GLU A 61 5.40 4.60 26.59
C GLU A 61 6.68 3.85 26.19
N ILE A 62 7.66 4.51 25.56
CA ILE A 62 8.93 3.87 25.15
C ILE A 62 9.63 3.18 26.33
N ALA A 63 9.63 3.81 27.50
CA ALA A 63 10.29 3.30 28.70
C ALA A 63 9.57 2.08 29.32
N ARG A 64 8.35 1.78 28.88
CA ARG A 64 7.51 0.68 29.38
C ARG A 64 7.49 -0.51 28.41
N ILE A 65 8.16 -0.40 27.26
CA ILE A 65 8.22 -1.47 26.27
C ILE A 65 9.17 -2.55 26.80
N ASP A 66 8.68 -3.78 26.88
CA ASP A 66 9.52 -4.96 27.02
C ASP A 66 10.12 -5.28 25.64
N TRP A 67 11.33 -4.79 25.41
CA TRP A 67 12.05 -5.01 24.15
C TRP A 67 12.51 -6.46 23.99
N ASP A 68 12.65 -7.21 25.07
CA ASP A 68 13.07 -8.61 24.98
C ASP A 68 11.92 -9.52 24.52
N ALA A 69 10.68 -9.16 24.85
CA ALA A 69 9.48 -9.82 24.35
C ALA A 69 9.12 -9.49 22.89
N MET A 70 9.77 -8.49 22.26
CA MET A 70 9.49 -8.13 20.86
C MET A 70 9.94 -9.24 19.90
N PRO A 71 9.18 -9.51 18.82
CA PRO A 71 9.52 -10.53 17.84
C PRO A 71 10.86 -10.27 17.15
N ALA A 72 11.45 -11.33 16.61
CA ALA A 72 12.72 -11.25 15.88
C ALA A 72 12.59 -10.45 14.58
N ASP A 73 11.40 -10.38 13.99
CA ASP A 73 11.09 -9.59 12.80
C ASP A 73 9.89 -8.66 13.02
N TRP A 74 9.94 -7.49 12.40
CA TRP A 74 8.90 -6.49 12.47
C TRP A 74 9.08 -5.39 11.43
N ALA A 75 7.99 -4.72 11.12
CA ALA A 75 7.98 -3.45 10.40
C ALA A 75 7.53 -2.34 11.36
N LEU A 76 8.37 -1.33 11.54
CA LEU A 76 8.05 -0.11 12.27
C LEU A 76 7.67 0.97 11.27
N LYS A 77 6.51 1.60 11.43
CA LYS A 77 6.04 2.67 10.54
C LYS A 77 5.28 3.78 11.29
N PRO A 78 5.32 5.02 10.76
CA PRO A 78 4.44 6.10 11.24
C PRO A 78 2.97 5.82 10.89
N ASN A 79 2.09 6.17 11.82
CA ASN A 79 0.65 6.08 11.63
C ASN A 79 0.18 6.99 10.47
N GLN A 80 0.77 8.17 10.32
CA GLN A 80 0.45 9.16 9.28
C GLN A 80 1.65 9.41 8.34
N SER A 81 2.19 8.37 7.69
CA SER A 81 3.35 8.48 6.78
C SER A 81 3.19 9.43 5.59
N LEU A 82 4.21 10.25 5.30
CA LEU A 82 4.39 10.93 4.01
C LEU A 82 5.17 10.05 3.03
N GLY A 83 4.53 9.59 1.96
CA GLY A 83 5.22 8.95 0.82
C GLY A 83 6.03 7.68 1.15
N GLY A 84 5.65 6.94 2.20
CA GLY A 84 6.37 5.75 2.66
C GLY A 84 7.68 6.05 3.42
N SER A 85 7.87 7.29 3.87
CA SER A 85 8.97 7.65 4.77
C SER A 85 8.74 7.14 6.20
N GLY A 86 9.83 7.03 6.98
CA GLY A 86 9.77 6.58 8.37
C GLY A 86 9.62 5.07 8.57
N ILE A 87 9.58 4.26 7.51
CA ILE A 87 9.55 2.79 7.63
C ILE A 87 10.95 2.27 8.01
N LEU A 88 11.03 1.49 9.09
CA LEU A 88 12.20 0.73 9.50
C LEU A 88 11.82 -0.75 9.60
N LEU A 89 12.62 -1.63 9.01
CA LEU A 89 12.37 -3.07 8.98
C LEU A 89 13.45 -3.82 9.72
N ALA A 90 13.06 -4.82 10.50
CA ALA A 90 13.94 -5.86 11.01
C ALA A 90 13.43 -7.22 10.55
N ASP A 91 14.31 -8.08 10.04
CA ASP A 91 13.95 -9.41 9.52
C ASP A 91 14.49 -10.58 10.35
N GLN A 92 15.35 -10.28 11.33
CA GLN A 92 15.92 -11.22 12.29
C GLN A 92 16.51 -10.50 13.51
N ARG A 93 16.76 -11.27 14.58
CA ARG A 93 17.47 -10.84 15.80
C ARG A 93 18.57 -11.86 16.12
N ILE A 94 19.81 -11.38 16.25
CA ILE A 94 21.01 -12.19 16.51
C ILE A 94 21.73 -11.60 17.72
N ASP A 95 22.01 -12.42 18.73
CA ASP A 95 22.68 -12.02 19.97
C ASP A 95 22.06 -10.75 20.60
N GLY A 96 20.72 -10.73 20.67
CA GLY A 96 19.95 -9.61 21.21
C GLY A 96 19.82 -8.39 20.28
N THR A 97 20.51 -8.35 19.14
CA THR A 97 20.49 -7.21 18.20
C THR A 97 19.68 -7.52 16.95
N TRP A 98 18.70 -6.66 16.62
CA TRP A 98 17.96 -6.77 15.36
C TRP A 98 18.84 -6.41 14.15
N ARG A 99 18.50 -6.92 12.98
CA ARG A 99 19.15 -6.56 11.71
C ARG A 99 18.12 -6.14 10.68
N SER A 100 18.49 -5.17 9.85
CA SER A 100 17.69 -4.83 8.67
C SER A 100 17.76 -5.93 7.62
N PRO A 101 16.85 -5.94 6.63
CA PRO A 101 16.94 -6.85 5.47
C PRO A 101 18.25 -6.77 4.67
N SER A 102 19.02 -5.69 4.83
CA SER A 102 20.35 -5.54 4.22
C SER A 102 21.49 -6.06 5.12
N GLY A 103 21.18 -6.70 6.24
CA GLY A 103 22.13 -7.20 7.23
C GLY A 103 22.67 -6.15 8.21
N LYS A 104 22.29 -4.87 8.05
CA LYS A 104 22.78 -3.77 8.91
C LYS A 104 22.29 -3.97 10.35
N PRO A 105 23.17 -3.91 11.37
CA PRO A 105 22.75 -3.95 12.76
C PRO A 105 21.80 -2.79 13.10
N LEU A 106 20.76 -3.11 13.86
CA LEU A 106 19.80 -2.18 14.45
C LEU A 106 19.82 -2.34 15.98
N PRO A 107 20.82 -1.76 16.68
CA PRO A 107 20.86 -1.73 18.13
C PRO A 107 19.60 -1.05 18.70
N LEU A 108 19.19 -1.46 19.90
CA LEU A 108 18.03 -0.87 20.58
C LEU A 108 18.04 0.67 20.63
N PRO A 109 19.16 1.36 20.92
CA PRO A 109 19.21 2.83 20.86
C PRO A 109 18.83 3.41 19.49
N THR A 110 19.18 2.75 18.39
CA THR A 110 18.80 3.16 17.03
C THR A 110 17.30 3.05 16.81
N ILE A 111 16.69 1.96 17.27
CA ILE A 111 15.25 1.71 17.16
C ILE A 111 14.47 2.74 18.01
N VAL A 112 14.87 2.92 19.28
CA VAL A 112 14.28 3.91 20.19
C VAL A 112 14.37 5.32 19.62
N ASN A 113 15.51 5.71 19.06
CA ASN A 113 15.67 7.01 18.42
C ASN A 113 14.73 7.16 17.21
N HIS A 114 14.58 6.12 16.40
CA HIS A 114 13.67 6.15 15.26
C HIS A 114 12.19 6.27 15.69
N VAL A 115 11.79 5.58 16.75
CA VAL A 115 10.46 5.75 17.36
C VAL A 115 10.26 7.20 17.81
N ARG A 116 11.23 7.83 18.48
CA ARG A 116 11.14 9.23 18.90
C ARG A 116 10.93 10.17 17.71
N ARG A 117 11.69 9.99 16.64
CA ARG A 117 11.54 10.77 15.39
C ARG A 117 10.14 10.64 14.79
N ILE A 118 9.56 9.43 14.78
CA ILE A 118 8.17 9.23 14.38
C ILE A 118 7.23 10.05 15.28
N LEU A 119 7.38 9.95 16.60
CA LEU A 119 6.54 10.67 17.56
C LEU A 119 6.62 12.19 17.41
N ASP A 120 7.80 12.71 17.06
CA ASP A 120 8.06 14.14 16.82
C ASP A 120 7.59 14.61 15.42
N GLY A 121 6.99 13.72 14.63
CA GLY A 121 6.39 14.07 13.36
C GLY A 121 7.37 14.17 12.18
N ASP A 122 8.63 13.73 12.31
CA ASP A 122 9.65 13.80 11.24
C ASP A 122 9.18 13.21 9.89
N PHE A 123 8.23 12.28 9.93
CA PHE A 123 7.73 11.53 8.78
C PHE A 123 6.23 11.75 8.51
N SER A 124 5.62 12.73 9.18
CA SER A 124 4.19 12.96 9.24
C SER A 124 3.81 14.32 8.67
N PRO A 125 2.59 14.48 8.10
CA PRO A 125 2.05 15.80 7.80
C PRO A 125 1.66 16.58 9.08
N ARG A 126 1.77 15.97 10.25
CA ARG A 126 1.46 16.57 11.55
C ARG A 126 2.72 16.73 12.40
N ILE A 127 2.61 17.65 13.36
CA ILE A 127 3.67 17.94 14.35
C ILE A 127 3.96 16.74 15.26
N THR A 128 2.99 15.83 15.44
CA THR A 128 3.17 14.61 16.22
C THR A 128 2.50 13.43 15.52
N ASP A 129 3.02 12.22 15.74
CA ASP A 129 2.45 10.99 15.20
C ASP A 129 2.55 9.82 16.18
N TRP A 130 2.05 8.65 15.78
CA TRP A 130 2.21 7.39 16.50
C TRP A 130 3.13 6.44 15.75
N ALA A 131 3.88 5.63 16.49
CA ALA A 131 4.72 4.58 15.92
C ALA A 131 4.01 3.23 16.03
N LEU A 132 3.93 2.51 14.91
CA LEU A 132 3.25 1.22 14.81
C LEU A 132 4.28 0.14 14.50
N PHE A 133 4.36 -0.89 15.33
CA PHE A 133 5.05 -2.13 15.00
C PHE A 133 4.04 -3.15 14.48
N GLU A 134 4.37 -3.78 13.36
CA GLU A 134 3.56 -4.81 12.71
C GLU A 134 4.44 -6.02 12.36
N PRO A 135 3.85 -7.22 12.20
CA PRO A 135 4.61 -8.35 11.66
C PRO A 135 5.20 -8.01 10.30
N LEU A 136 6.43 -8.44 10.06
CA LEU A 136 7.06 -8.26 8.76
C LEU A 136 6.31 -9.09 7.71
N ILE A 137 5.82 -8.43 6.67
CA ILE A 137 5.12 -9.10 5.57
C ILE A 137 6.15 -9.84 4.71
N ARG A 138 5.90 -11.12 4.46
CA ARG A 138 6.74 -11.95 3.60
C ARG A 138 6.05 -12.07 2.25
N THR A 139 6.61 -11.47 1.20
CA THR A 139 5.98 -11.45 -0.13
C THR A 139 5.79 -12.87 -0.67
N HIS A 140 4.59 -13.17 -1.19
CA HIS A 140 4.31 -14.44 -1.85
C HIS A 140 5.30 -14.73 -2.99
N PRO A 141 5.81 -15.98 -3.14
CA PRO A 141 6.89 -16.29 -4.09
C PRO A 141 6.62 -15.85 -5.54
N ALA A 142 5.40 -16.08 -6.05
CA ALA A 142 5.02 -15.65 -7.40
C ALA A 142 5.08 -14.12 -7.58
N MET A 143 4.81 -13.34 -6.54
CA MET A 143 4.92 -11.88 -6.57
C MET A 143 6.38 -11.43 -6.41
N ALA A 144 7.15 -12.12 -5.56
CA ALA A 144 8.56 -11.84 -5.33
C ALA A 144 9.39 -12.04 -6.60
N ALA A 145 9.08 -13.06 -7.42
CA ALA A 145 9.73 -13.30 -8.70
C ALA A 145 9.60 -12.11 -9.69
N LEU A 146 8.50 -11.37 -9.61
CA LEU A 146 8.23 -10.23 -10.49
C LEU A 146 8.85 -8.91 -10.00
N SER A 147 9.41 -8.87 -8.79
CA SER A 147 9.81 -7.63 -8.10
C SER A 147 11.30 -7.58 -7.80
N PHE A 148 11.94 -6.41 -7.97
CA PHE A 148 13.28 -6.21 -7.43
C PHE A 148 13.23 -5.84 -5.96
N GLN A 149 13.44 -6.83 -5.09
CA GLN A 149 13.40 -6.66 -3.63
C GLN A 149 12.10 -5.96 -3.17
N GLY A 150 12.00 -5.61 -1.90
CA GLY A 150 10.87 -4.84 -1.38
C GLY A 150 9.53 -5.57 -1.44
N LEU A 151 8.47 -4.79 -1.26
CA LEU A 151 7.09 -5.28 -1.20
C LEU A 151 6.31 -4.78 -2.42
N PRO A 152 5.98 -5.65 -3.39
CA PRO A 152 5.04 -5.30 -4.45
C PRO A 152 3.63 -5.19 -3.87
N ASP A 153 2.85 -4.25 -4.39
CA ASP A 153 1.47 -4.02 -3.97
C ASP A 153 0.53 -3.88 -5.17
N ILE A 154 -0.74 -4.18 -4.92
CA ILE A 154 -1.83 -4.08 -5.88
C ILE A 154 -2.72 -2.94 -5.40
N ARG A 155 -2.84 -1.89 -6.21
CA ARG A 155 -3.83 -0.85 -6.00
C ARG A 155 -5.12 -1.20 -6.73
N VAL A 156 -6.21 -1.26 -6.00
CA VAL A 156 -7.57 -1.44 -6.52
C VAL A 156 -8.39 -0.18 -6.24
N ILE A 157 -8.90 0.46 -7.28
CA ILE A 157 -9.85 1.58 -7.15
C ILE A 157 -11.25 1.00 -7.01
N CYS A 158 -11.99 1.41 -5.99
CA CYS A 158 -13.35 0.96 -5.75
C CYS A 158 -14.34 2.14 -5.77
N VAL A 159 -15.55 1.83 -6.22
CA VAL A 159 -16.75 2.65 -5.98
C VAL A 159 -17.73 1.81 -5.17
N GLY A 160 -17.95 2.19 -3.92
CA GLY A 160 -18.58 1.32 -2.93
C GLY A 160 -17.79 0.01 -2.82
N ASP A 161 -18.50 -1.10 -2.86
CA ASP A 161 -17.95 -2.46 -2.83
C ASP A 161 -17.50 -2.97 -4.21
N GLN A 162 -17.56 -2.15 -5.26
CA GLN A 162 -17.25 -2.57 -6.64
C GLN A 162 -15.83 -2.15 -7.06
N PRO A 163 -14.90 -3.11 -7.26
CA PRO A 163 -13.62 -2.85 -7.93
C PRO A 163 -13.83 -2.33 -9.35
N ARG A 164 -13.14 -1.25 -9.71
CA ARG A 164 -13.29 -0.54 -11.00
C ARG A 164 -12.04 -0.59 -11.87
N LEU A 165 -10.87 -0.46 -11.27
CA LEU A 165 -9.57 -0.58 -11.92
C LEU A 165 -8.56 -1.18 -10.95
N ALA A 166 -7.60 -1.93 -11.49
CA ALA A 166 -6.47 -2.44 -10.70
C ALA A 166 -5.14 -2.22 -11.41
N MET A 167 -4.11 -1.96 -10.62
CA MET A 167 -2.72 -2.01 -11.07
C MET A 167 -1.84 -2.69 -10.03
N LEU A 168 -0.86 -3.44 -10.52
CA LEU A 168 0.27 -3.92 -9.77
C LEU A 168 1.38 -2.87 -9.79
N ARG A 169 2.04 -2.65 -8.65
CA ARG A 169 3.24 -1.82 -8.54
C ARG A 169 4.41 -2.68 -8.11
N LEU A 170 5.46 -2.70 -8.93
CA LEU A 170 6.65 -3.52 -8.68
C LEU A 170 7.86 -2.62 -8.37
N PRO A 171 8.47 -2.78 -7.19
CA PRO A 171 9.79 -2.26 -6.88
C PRO A 171 10.85 -2.51 -7.95
N THR A 172 11.65 -1.48 -8.21
CA THR A 172 12.85 -1.50 -9.08
C THR A 172 14.09 -1.06 -8.30
N LYS A 173 15.29 -1.32 -8.83
CA LYS A 173 16.55 -0.77 -8.29
C LYS A 173 16.48 0.75 -8.20
N HIS A 174 15.96 1.40 -9.24
CA HIS A 174 15.85 2.85 -9.31
C HIS A 174 14.88 3.43 -8.26
N SER A 175 13.84 2.67 -7.91
CA SER A 175 12.92 3.05 -6.82
C SER A 175 13.48 2.80 -5.41
N GLY A 176 14.70 2.26 -5.30
CA GLY A 176 15.28 1.85 -4.03
C GLY A 176 14.50 0.71 -3.36
N GLY A 177 13.91 -0.20 -4.15
CA GLY A 177 13.10 -1.30 -3.64
C GLY A 177 11.71 -0.88 -3.14
N ARG A 178 11.11 0.19 -3.69
CA ARG A 178 9.80 0.71 -3.27
C ARG A 178 8.79 0.67 -4.41
N ALA A 179 7.54 0.34 -4.11
CA ALA A 179 6.42 0.37 -5.05
C ALA A 179 5.88 1.79 -5.33
N ASN A 180 6.80 2.73 -5.64
CA ASN A 180 6.51 4.13 -5.89
C ASN A 180 6.75 4.51 -7.36
N LEU A 181 5.66 4.72 -8.12
CA LEU A 181 5.71 5.05 -9.54
C LEU A 181 6.47 6.36 -9.85
N HIS A 182 6.45 7.33 -8.93
CA HIS A 182 7.21 8.58 -9.09
C HIS A 182 8.72 8.35 -9.00
N GLN A 183 9.13 7.29 -8.30
CA GLN A 183 10.52 6.86 -8.16
C GLN A 183 10.88 5.74 -9.17
N LYS A 184 10.16 5.65 -10.30
CA LYS A 184 10.40 4.66 -11.36
C LYS A 184 10.19 3.19 -10.93
N ALA A 185 9.29 2.93 -9.99
CA ALA A 185 8.69 1.60 -9.89
C ALA A 185 7.92 1.26 -11.18
N VAL A 186 7.78 -0.02 -11.49
CA VAL A 186 6.91 -0.46 -12.58
C VAL A 186 5.46 -0.32 -12.15
N GLY A 187 4.61 0.22 -13.02
CA GLY A 187 3.16 0.09 -12.92
C GLY A 187 2.66 -0.87 -13.98
N ALA A 188 1.93 -1.90 -13.58
CA ALA A 188 1.37 -2.89 -14.49
C ALA A 188 -0.16 -2.94 -14.37
N ALA A 189 -0.86 -2.84 -15.49
CA ALA A 189 -2.31 -2.95 -15.55
C ALA A 189 -2.72 -4.38 -15.27
N VAL A 190 -3.71 -4.57 -14.39
CA VAL A 190 -4.27 -5.89 -14.09
C VAL A 190 -5.71 -5.92 -14.58
N ASP A 191 -6.03 -6.92 -15.41
CA ASP A 191 -7.40 -7.18 -15.83
C ASP A 191 -8.23 -7.67 -14.63
N LEU A 192 -9.38 -7.03 -14.40
CA LEU A 192 -10.21 -7.34 -13.23
C LEU A 192 -10.84 -8.73 -13.29
N ALA A 193 -11.19 -9.22 -14.49
CA ALA A 193 -11.86 -10.50 -14.63
C ALA A 193 -10.91 -11.68 -14.40
N SER A 194 -9.73 -11.61 -15.00
CA SER A 194 -8.75 -12.70 -15.00
C SER A 194 -7.66 -12.57 -13.94
N GLY A 195 -7.39 -11.37 -13.44
CA GLY A 195 -6.24 -11.11 -12.58
C GLY A 195 -4.91 -11.20 -13.30
N THR A 196 -4.90 -11.03 -14.62
CA THR A 196 -3.68 -11.10 -15.44
C THR A 196 -3.14 -9.72 -15.74
N VAL A 197 -1.81 -9.61 -15.81
CA VAL A 197 -1.14 -8.38 -16.21
C VAL A 197 -1.25 -8.20 -17.73
N THR A 198 -1.87 -7.11 -18.17
CA THR A 198 -2.14 -6.85 -19.60
C THR A 198 -1.21 -5.80 -20.20
N ARG A 199 -0.62 -4.95 -19.36
CA ARG A 199 0.29 -3.87 -19.78
C ARG A 199 1.25 -3.54 -18.64
N ALA A 200 2.47 -3.12 -18.94
CA ALA A 200 3.41 -2.63 -17.94
C ALA A 200 4.19 -1.41 -18.43
N VAL A 201 4.48 -0.47 -17.53
CA VAL A 201 5.22 0.76 -17.83
C VAL A 201 6.19 1.15 -16.72
N VAL A 202 7.27 1.82 -17.10
CA VAL A 202 8.15 2.58 -16.21
C VAL A 202 8.16 4.04 -16.64
N GLY A 203 7.63 4.92 -15.81
CA GLY A 203 7.40 6.31 -16.19
C GLY A 203 6.41 6.40 -17.36
N LYS A 204 6.90 6.71 -18.57
CA LYS A 204 6.10 6.79 -19.80
C LYS A 204 6.41 5.66 -20.79
N ARG A 205 7.39 4.82 -20.49
CA ARG A 205 7.87 3.77 -21.41
C ARG A 205 7.15 2.48 -21.13
N GLU A 206 6.54 1.89 -22.16
CA GLU A 206 6.03 0.53 -22.09
C GLU A 206 7.16 -0.48 -22.06
N ILE A 207 6.99 -1.49 -21.23
CA ILE A 207 7.92 -2.60 -21.05
C ILE A 207 7.12 -3.89 -21.02
N ALA A 208 7.74 -4.98 -21.45
CA ALA A 208 7.14 -6.30 -21.35
C ALA A 208 7.77 -7.14 -20.23
N ASP A 209 9.02 -6.83 -19.87
CA ASP A 209 9.83 -7.54 -18.89
C ASP A 209 10.29 -6.57 -17.80
N HIS A 210 10.40 -7.06 -16.56
CA HIS A 210 10.85 -6.25 -15.43
C HIS A 210 12.30 -5.82 -15.64
N PRO A 211 12.63 -4.51 -15.51
CA PRO A 211 13.94 -3.98 -15.91
C PRO A 211 15.12 -4.55 -15.12
N ASP A 212 14.87 -5.01 -13.89
CA ASP A 212 15.93 -5.48 -12.99
C ASP A 212 15.96 -7.00 -12.78
N THR A 213 14.84 -7.69 -13.01
CA THR A 213 14.74 -9.14 -12.79
C THR A 213 14.65 -9.92 -14.10
N GLY A 214 14.36 -9.26 -15.23
CA GLY A 214 14.19 -9.90 -16.53
C GLY A 214 12.92 -10.73 -16.67
N HIS A 215 12.09 -10.83 -15.62
CA HIS A 215 10.86 -11.61 -15.67
C HIS A 215 9.83 -10.95 -16.59
N ARG A 216 9.20 -11.78 -17.44
CA ARG A 216 8.06 -11.38 -18.26
C ARG A 216 6.90 -10.96 -17.38
N LEU A 217 6.41 -9.74 -17.56
CA LEU A 217 5.28 -9.18 -16.81
C LEU A 217 3.96 -9.43 -17.53
N ILE A 218 3.90 -9.22 -18.84
CA ILE A 218 2.66 -9.39 -19.61
C ILE A 218 2.24 -10.85 -19.60
N GLY A 219 1.00 -11.12 -19.20
CA GLY A 219 0.44 -12.46 -19.01
C GLY A 219 0.67 -13.06 -17.62
N ALA A 220 1.44 -12.40 -16.74
CA ALA A 220 1.62 -12.86 -15.37
C ALA A 220 0.28 -12.81 -14.61
N ALA A 221 -0.06 -13.90 -13.93
CA ALA A 221 -1.27 -13.99 -13.12
C ALA A 221 -1.00 -13.58 -11.67
N ILE A 222 -1.86 -12.74 -11.11
CA ILE A 222 -1.82 -12.38 -9.70
C ILE A 222 -2.36 -13.55 -8.86
N PRO A 223 -1.59 -14.10 -7.91
CA PRO A 223 -2.05 -15.21 -7.09
C PRO A 223 -3.23 -14.79 -6.22
N ARG A 224 -4.18 -15.72 -5.99
CA ARG A 224 -5.37 -15.50 -5.14
C ARG A 224 -6.19 -14.25 -5.54
N TRP A 225 -6.28 -13.98 -6.84
CA TRP A 225 -6.95 -12.79 -7.37
C TRP A 225 -8.39 -12.55 -6.87
N PRO A 226 -9.28 -13.57 -6.82
CA PRO A 226 -10.62 -13.37 -6.26
C PRO A 226 -10.60 -12.87 -4.81
N SER A 227 -9.66 -13.34 -4.00
CA SER A 227 -9.47 -12.90 -2.62
C SER A 227 -8.92 -11.47 -2.53
N VAL A 228 -8.09 -11.03 -3.48
CA VAL A 228 -7.65 -9.63 -3.57
C VAL A 228 -8.85 -8.70 -3.83
N LEU A 229 -9.71 -9.05 -4.78
CA LEU A 229 -10.91 -8.26 -5.07
C LEU A 229 -11.89 -8.25 -3.90
N ALA A 230 -12.09 -9.39 -3.23
CA ALA A 230 -12.92 -9.49 -2.04
C ALA A 230 -12.38 -8.62 -0.88
N ALA A 231 -11.07 -8.57 -0.69
CA ALA A 231 -10.45 -7.68 0.30
C ALA A 231 -10.68 -6.20 -0.04
N ALA A 232 -10.50 -5.81 -1.31
CA ALA A 232 -10.75 -4.45 -1.77
C ALA A 232 -12.21 -4.02 -1.56
N ALA A 233 -13.17 -4.88 -1.90
CA ALA A 233 -14.60 -4.62 -1.75
C ALA A 233 -15.02 -4.35 -0.29
N ARG A 234 -14.38 -5.02 0.67
CA ARG A 234 -14.65 -4.83 2.11
C ARG A 234 -14.19 -3.47 2.65
N CYS A 235 -13.30 -2.76 1.94
CA CYS A 235 -12.79 -1.48 2.42
C CYS A 235 -13.89 -0.40 2.54
N ALA A 236 -14.90 -0.43 1.66
CA ALA A 236 -16.00 0.53 1.73
C ALA A 236 -16.86 0.31 2.98
N ALA A 237 -17.21 -0.94 3.27
CA ALA A 237 -17.95 -1.29 4.49
C ALA A 237 -17.16 -0.95 5.77
N ALA A 238 -15.85 -1.19 5.78
CA ALA A 238 -14.99 -0.89 6.91
C ALA A 238 -14.83 0.62 7.18
N THR A 239 -14.80 1.44 6.13
CA THR A 239 -14.38 2.85 6.27
C THR A 239 -15.49 3.87 6.02
N GLY A 240 -16.62 3.44 5.46
CA GLY A 240 -17.70 4.33 5.00
C GLY A 240 -17.37 5.12 3.72
N LEU A 241 -16.18 4.93 3.12
CA LEU A 241 -15.82 5.59 1.87
C LEU A 241 -16.58 4.98 0.68
N ARG A 242 -17.10 5.86 -0.19
CA ARG A 242 -17.73 5.46 -1.46
C ARG A 242 -16.74 5.48 -2.62
N TYR A 243 -15.72 6.32 -2.60
CA TYR A 243 -14.63 6.28 -3.59
C TYR A 243 -13.30 6.14 -2.86
N LEU A 244 -12.56 5.07 -3.16
CA LEU A 244 -11.31 4.75 -2.46
C LEU A 244 -10.31 4.02 -3.35
N GLY A 245 -9.05 4.04 -2.96
CA GLY A 245 -8.05 3.08 -3.43
C GLY A 245 -7.62 2.18 -2.27
N ALA A 246 -7.73 0.87 -2.45
CA ALA A 246 -7.18 -0.12 -1.53
C ALA A 246 -5.80 -0.55 -2.03
N ASP A 247 -4.79 -0.47 -1.17
CA ASP A 247 -3.45 -0.98 -1.44
C ASP A 247 -3.31 -2.32 -0.74
N ILE A 248 -3.15 -3.38 -1.53
CA ILE A 248 -3.18 -4.77 -1.08
C ILE A 248 -1.87 -5.44 -1.42
N VAL A 249 -1.30 -6.17 -0.47
CA VAL A 249 -0.12 -7.00 -0.68
C VAL A 249 -0.50 -8.46 -0.54
N ILE A 250 0.32 -9.36 -1.07
CA ILE A 250 0.07 -10.80 -0.95
C ILE A 250 1.18 -11.39 -0.09
N ASP A 251 0.84 -11.68 1.16
CA ASP A 251 1.71 -12.35 2.11
C ASP A 251 1.79 -13.85 1.78
N ALA A 252 2.96 -14.47 1.93
CA ALA A 252 3.21 -15.86 1.60
C ALA A 252 2.25 -16.78 2.35
N ASP A 253 2.10 -16.56 3.65
CA ASP A 253 1.36 -17.42 4.55
C ASP A 253 -0.09 -16.96 4.73
N ARG A 254 -0.31 -15.64 4.90
CA ARG A 254 -1.62 -15.10 5.31
C ARG A 254 -2.55 -14.73 4.16
N GLY A 255 -2.08 -14.72 2.92
CA GLY A 255 -2.94 -14.31 1.80
C GLY A 255 -2.88 -12.82 1.49
N PRO A 256 -3.87 -12.31 0.73
CA PRO A 256 -4.04 -10.88 0.50
C PRO A 256 -4.26 -10.13 1.81
N LEU A 257 -3.47 -9.08 2.06
CA LEU A 257 -3.60 -8.20 3.22
C LEU A 257 -3.74 -6.75 2.74
N ILE A 258 -4.73 -6.05 3.26
CA ILE A 258 -4.92 -4.62 3.05
C ILE A 258 -3.87 -3.89 3.87
N LEU A 259 -2.97 -3.21 3.16
CA LEU A 259 -1.88 -2.44 3.74
C LEU A 259 -2.31 -1.00 4.06
N GLU A 260 -3.10 -0.40 3.17
CA GLU A 260 -3.61 0.98 3.30
C GLU A 260 -4.92 1.16 2.53
N VAL A 261 -5.81 2.01 3.05
CA VAL A 261 -6.98 2.52 2.34
C VAL A 261 -6.81 4.02 2.11
N ASN A 262 -6.96 4.45 0.87
CA ASN A 262 -6.70 5.82 0.44
C ASN A 262 -8.00 6.48 -0.01
N ALA A 263 -8.44 7.54 0.69
CA ALA A 263 -9.57 8.36 0.25
C ALA A 263 -9.26 9.23 -0.97
N ARG A 264 -7.97 9.47 -1.26
CA ARG A 264 -7.51 10.30 -2.39
C ARG A 264 -6.53 9.53 -3.28
N PRO A 265 -6.94 8.41 -3.88
CA PRO A 265 -6.02 7.60 -4.68
C PRO A 265 -5.47 8.39 -5.88
N GLY A 266 -4.22 8.10 -6.23
CA GLY A 266 -3.52 8.76 -7.33
C GLY A 266 -4.08 8.38 -8.70
N LEU A 267 -4.09 9.34 -9.63
CA LEU A 267 -4.65 9.17 -10.97
C LEU A 267 -3.78 8.33 -11.91
N GLN A 268 -2.53 8.02 -11.55
CA GLN A 268 -1.61 7.29 -12.43
C GLN A 268 -2.18 5.96 -12.93
N ILE A 269 -3.06 5.30 -12.15
CA ILE A 269 -3.71 4.06 -12.57
C ILE A 269 -4.42 4.17 -13.93
N GLN A 270 -4.98 5.33 -14.28
CA GLN A 270 -5.63 5.51 -15.59
C GLN A 270 -4.60 5.52 -16.74
N ASN A 271 -3.39 6.02 -16.47
CA ASN A 271 -2.28 5.99 -17.43
C ASN A 271 -1.66 4.59 -17.53
N ILE A 272 -1.62 3.85 -16.41
CA ILE A 272 -1.12 2.46 -16.40
C ILE A 272 -2.08 1.54 -17.14
N THR A 273 -3.37 1.64 -16.84
CA THR A 273 -4.42 0.76 -17.41
C THR A 273 -4.85 1.17 -18.82
N GLY A 274 -4.55 2.40 -19.25
CA GLY A 274 -5.08 2.95 -20.49
C GLY A 274 -6.60 3.20 -20.44
N ARG A 275 -7.21 3.11 -19.26
CA ARG A 275 -8.65 3.29 -19.04
C ARG A 275 -8.91 4.54 -18.23
N GLY A 276 -9.70 5.45 -18.78
CA GLY A 276 -10.07 6.69 -18.10
C GLY A 276 -10.90 6.42 -16.85
N LEU A 277 -10.54 7.07 -15.73
CA LEU A 277 -11.31 6.95 -14.49
C LEU A 277 -12.73 7.52 -14.61
N GLY A 278 -12.97 8.52 -15.47
CA GLY A 278 -14.24 9.23 -15.54
C GLY A 278 -15.45 8.35 -15.85
N SER A 279 -15.31 7.33 -16.69
CA SER A 279 -16.35 6.31 -16.91
C SER A 279 -16.31 5.23 -15.83
N ALA A 280 -15.11 4.79 -15.45
CA ALA A 280 -14.91 3.70 -14.50
C ALA A 280 -15.50 3.98 -13.11
N VAL A 281 -15.59 5.25 -12.70
CA VAL A 281 -16.05 5.63 -11.35
C VAL A 281 -17.39 6.36 -11.34
N ARG A 282 -18.20 6.20 -12.40
CA ARG A 282 -19.60 6.65 -12.35
C ARG A 282 -20.32 5.92 -11.22
N LEU A 283 -20.96 6.71 -10.38
CA LEU A 283 -21.77 6.28 -9.24
C LEU A 283 -23.13 5.78 -9.70
#